data_AF-A0A851N995-F1
#
_entry.id   AF-A0A851N995-F1
#
_cell.length_a   1.000
_cell.length_b   1.000
_cell.length_c   1.000
_cell.angle_alpha   90.00
_cell.angle_beta   90.00
_cell.angle_gamma   90.00
#
_symmetry.space_group_name_H-M   'P 1'
#
loop_
_entity.id
_entity.type
_entity.pdbx_description
1 polymer ?
#
loop_
_entity_poly.entity_id
_entity_poly.type
_entity_poly.pdbx_seq_one_letter_code
_entity_poly.pdbx_strand_id
1 'polypeptide(L)'
;AAFLSWLDYLDELVMGAHPLVADAITEAVEEKFFQGILQPQLLQMSELAVLSATALLTGTVRQIRAPALLHRLVLFLLGPHRHPETPGDPPYPLRAQLIDRCDHLSDEISLASLRLFEELLRKPHEHVAHNLVLRNLEGRAYLQRGPHAPEERGPPETDPDEDGLDLEEDPYFTDGFPDTGFGA
;
A
#
# COMPACT_ATOMS: atom_id res chain seq x y z
N ALA A 1 7.03 19.28 -20.70
CA ALA A 1 8.48 19.13 -20.50
C ALA A 1 8.99 19.97 -19.33
N ALA A 2 8.83 21.31 -19.37
CA ALA A 2 9.39 22.21 -18.34
C ALA A 2 9.03 21.86 -16.88
N PHE A 3 7.77 21.50 -16.60
CA PHE A 3 7.35 21.09 -15.25
C PHE A 3 8.10 19.86 -14.73
N LEU A 4 8.17 18.79 -15.54
CA LEU A 4 8.85 17.56 -15.13
C LEU A 4 10.36 17.76 -14.98
N SER A 5 10.97 18.64 -15.78
CA SER A 5 12.38 19.01 -15.60
C SER A 5 12.62 19.81 -14.31
N TRP A 6 11.70 20.71 -13.94
CA TRP A 6 11.74 21.39 -12.65
C TRP A 6 11.59 20.41 -11.48
N LEU A 7 10.69 19.43 -11.62
CA LEU A 7 10.48 18.43 -10.58
C LEU A 7 11.68 17.49 -10.44
N ASP A 8 12.30 17.06 -11.54
CA ASP A 8 13.57 16.29 -11.51
C ASP A 8 14.66 17.06 -10.78
N TYR A 9 14.81 18.35 -11.08
CA TYR A 9 15.80 19.20 -10.41
C TYR A 9 15.54 19.28 -8.91
N LEU A 10 14.29 19.47 -8.49
CA LEU A 10 13.93 19.50 -7.07
C LEU A 10 14.18 18.15 -6.39
N ASP A 11 13.86 17.04 -7.06
CA ASP A 11 14.07 15.69 -6.54
C ASP A 11 15.56 15.40 -6.31
N GLU A 12 16.40 15.72 -7.30
CA GLU A 12 17.87 15.60 -7.18
C GLU A 12 18.45 16.56 -6.12
N LEU A 13 17.92 17.79 -6.02
CA LEU A 13 18.34 18.75 -5.01
C LEU A 13 18.05 18.24 -3.60
N VAL A 14 16.85 17.70 -3.36
CA VAL A 14 16.49 17.12 -2.06
C VAL A 14 17.33 15.88 -1.74
N MET A 15 17.62 15.04 -2.74
CA MET A 15 18.48 13.86 -2.57
C MET A 15 19.92 14.22 -2.15
N GLY A 16 20.47 15.32 -2.67
CA GLY A 16 21.85 15.75 -2.41
C GLY A 16 22.03 16.76 -1.27
N ALA A 17 20.94 17.33 -0.75
CA ALA A 17 21.00 18.38 0.26
C ALA A 17 21.28 17.86 1.68
N HIS A 18 21.80 18.74 2.54
CA HIS A 18 21.84 18.50 3.97
C HIS A 18 20.41 18.28 4.52
N PRO A 19 20.17 17.36 5.48
CA PRO A 19 18.82 17.03 5.97
C PRO A 19 17.96 18.24 6.34
N LEU A 20 18.50 19.20 7.09
CA LEU A 20 17.78 20.43 7.45
C LEU A 20 17.32 21.26 6.24
N VAL A 21 18.09 21.26 5.15
CA VAL A 21 17.76 21.98 3.91
C VAL A 21 16.74 21.17 3.10
N ALA A 22 16.95 19.86 2.99
CA ALA A 22 15.99 18.94 2.37
C ALA A 22 14.61 19.06 3.03
N ASP A 23 14.56 19.06 4.36
CA ASP A 23 13.34 19.21 5.15
C ASP A 23 12.64 20.53 4.82
N ALA A 24 13.36 21.66 4.87
CA ALA A 24 12.81 22.98 4.55
C ALA A 24 12.30 23.06 3.09
N ILE A 25 13.00 22.45 2.13
CA ILE A 25 12.55 22.38 0.73
C ILE A 25 11.27 21.54 0.64
N THR A 26 11.23 20.37 1.28
CA THR A 26 10.06 19.48 1.21
C THR A 26 8.82 20.11 1.84
N GLU A 27 8.98 20.84 2.94
CA GLU A 27 7.91 21.60 3.59
C GLU A 27 7.39 22.71 2.68
N ALA A 28 8.29 23.46 2.03
CA ALA A 28 7.90 24.48 1.06
C ALA A 28 7.18 23.88 -0.17
N VAL A 29 7.61 22.72 -0.66
CA VAL A 29 6.93 22.01 -1.76
C VAL A 29 5.55 21.54 -1.34
N GLU A 30 5.41 20.99 -0.13
CA GLU A 30 4.11 20.59 0.40
C GLU A 30 3.14 21.78 0.48
N GLU A 31 3.56 22.89 1.09
CA GLU A 31 2.72 24.06 1.27
C GLU A 31 2.37 24.72 -0.07
N LYS A 32 3.37 25.02 -0.89
CA LYS A 32 3.19 25.84 -2.10
C LYS A 32 2.67 25.05 -3.28
N PHE A 33 3.11 23.81 -3.46
CA PHE A 33 2.77 23.02 -4.62
C PHE A 33 1.67 21.98 -4.32
N PHE A 34 1.85 21.12 -3.32
CA PHE A 34 0.86 20.08 -3.05
C PHE A 34 -0.47 20.68 -2.56
N GLN A 35 -0.43 21.48 -1.50
CA GLN A 35 -1.63 22.10 -0.93
C GLN A 35 -2.07 23.33 -1.73
N GLY A 36 -1.12 24.21 -2.09
CA GLY A 36 -1.43 25.47 -2.77
C GLY A 36 -1.90 25.33 -4.22
N ILE A 37 -1.47 24.29 -4.94
CA ILE A 37 -1.73 24.15 -6.39
C ILE A 37 -2.45 22.83 -6.71
N LEU A 38 -1.90 21.68 -6.30
CA LEU A 38 -2.46 20.39 -6.67
C LEU A 38 -3.80 20.13 -6.00
N GLN A 39 -3.92 20.36 -4.70
CA GLN A 39 -5.15 20.09 -3.95
C GLN A 39 -6.40 20.77 -4.55
N PRO A 40 -6.42 22.09 -4.81
CA PRO A 40 -7.60 22.72 -5.40
C PRO A 40 -7.91 22.17 -6.79
N GLN A 41 -6.90 21.85 -7.62
CA GLN A 41 -7.11 21.26 -8.93
C GLN A 41 -7.66 19.84 -8.85
N LEU A 42 -7.17 19.05 -7.90
CA LEU A 42 -7.65 17.70 -7.65
C LEU A 42 -9.06 17.71 -7.05
N LEU A 43 -9.48 18.78 -6.35
CA LEU A 43 -10.83 18.88 -5.80
C LEU A 43 -11.87 19.46 -6.79
N GLN A 44 -11.44 19.91 -7.97
CA GLN A 44 -12.35 20.42 -9.00
C GLN A 44 -13.26 19.33 -9.58
N MET A 45 -14.39 19.77 -10.14
CA MET A 45 -15.45 18.92 -10.70
C MET A 45 -15.47 18.90 -12.24
N SER A 46 -14.66 19.74 -12.92
CA SER A 46 -14.62 19.75 -14.38
C SER A 46 -13.75 18.59 -14.89
N GLU A 47 -14.29 17.82 -15.83
CA GLU A 47 -13.63 16.63 -16.38
C GLU A 47 -12.21 16.93 -16.90
N LEU A 48 -12.06 17.99 -17.71
CA LEU A 48 -10.75 18.39 -18.22
C LEU A 48 -9.75 18.72 -17.10
N ALA A 49 -10.18 19.38 -16.03
CA ALA A 49 -9.30 19.71 -14.92
C ALA A 49 -8.94 18.46 -14.12
N VAL A 50 -9.90 17.56 -13.87
CA VAL A 50 -9.67 16.28 -13.20
C VAL A 50 -8.65 15.46 -13.96
N LEU A 51 -8.82 15.29 -15.27
CA LEU A 51 -7.89 14.54 -16.12
C LEU A 51 -6.49 15.18 -16.13
N SER A 52 -6.42 16.51 -16.29
CA SER A 52 -5.15 17.23 -16.31
C SER A 52 -4.41 17.15 -14.97
N ALA A 53 -5.13 17.36 -13.86
CA ALA A 53 -4.58 17.30 -12.51
C ALA A 53 -4.14 15.87 -12.15
N THR A 54 -4.92 14.86 -12.53
CA THR A 54 -4.59 13.45 -12.31
C THR A 54 -3.38 13.04 -13.14
N ALA A 55 -3.27 13.50 -14.39
CA ALA A 55 -2.10 13.24 -15.23
C ALA A 55 -0.84 13.91 -14.69
N LEU A 56 -0.95 15.17 -14.23
CA LEU A 56 0.14 15.90 -13.57
C LEU A 56 0.60 15.15 -12.32
N LEU A 57 -0.34 14.78 -11.45
CA LEU A 57 -0.07 14.03 -10.22
C LEU A 57 0.57 12.67 -10.51
N THR A 58 0.08 11.94 -11.50
CA THR A 58 0.66 10.65 -11.92
C THR A 58 2.11 10.84 -12.38
N GLY A 59 2.38 11.90 -13.15
CA GLY A 59 3.74 12.29 -13.52
C GLY A 59 4.61 12.60 -12.30
N THR A 60 4.07 13.37 -11.35
CA THR A 60 4.76 13.74 -10.10
C THR A 60 5.10 12.52 -9.25
N VAL A 61 4.12 11.63 -9.02
CA VAL A 61 4.35 10.36 -8.30
C VAL A 61 5.45 9.60 -8.99
N ARG A 62 5.34 9.33 -10.29
CA ARG A 62 6.32 8.55 -11.05
C ARG A 62 7.74 9.12 -10.91
N GLN A 63 7.90 10.43 -11.00
CA GLN A 63 9.21 11.10 -11.05
C GLN A 63 9.92 11.22 -9.70
N ILE A 64 9.19 11.44 -8.61
CA ILE A 64 9.79 11.62 -7.28
C ILE A 64 10.47 10.32 -6.81
N ARG A 65 11.76 10.43 -6.47
CA ARG A 65 12.59 9.36 -5.91
C ARG A 65 13.10 9.73 -4.51
N ALA A 66 13.21 11.02 -4.18
CA ALA A 66 13.67 11.49 -2.89
C ALA A 66 12.74 11.00 -1.76
N PRO A 67 13.25 10.25 -0.76
CA PRO A 67 12.40 9.70 0.30
C PRO A 67 11.62 10.77 1.08
N ALA A 68 12.24 11.92 1.35
CA ALA A 68 11.60 13.02 2.06
C ALA A 68 10.42 13.62 1.27
N LEU A 69 10.58 13.86 -0.04
CA LEU A 69 9.50 14.37 -0.90
C LEU A 69 8.40 13.33 -1.10
N LEU A 70 8.79 12.07 -1.32
CA LEU A 70 7.83 10.98 -1.47
C LEU A 70 6.97 10.83 -0.21
N HIS A 71 7.59 10.94 0.97
CA HIS A 71 6.88 10.88 2.24
C HIS A 71 5.81 11.98 2.34
N ARG A 72 6.19 13.25 2.07
CA ARG A 72 5.24 14.37 2.08
C ARG A 72 4.12 14.18 1.06
N LEU A 73 4.44 13.75 -0.16
CA LEU A 73 3.44 13.49 -1.20
C LEU A 73 2.45 12.41 -0.77
N VAL A 74 2.94 11.32 -0.19
CA VAL A 74 2.10 10.19 0.23
C VAL A 74 1.19 10.60 1.40
N LEU A 75 1.68 11.35 2.38
CA LEU A 75 0.85 11.90 3.46
C LEU A 75 -0.19 12.90 2.93
N PHE A 76 0.20 13.73 1.97
CA PHE A 76 -0.71 14.66 1.30
C PHE A 76 -1.86 13.93 0.59
N LEU A 77 -1.57 12.85 -0.14
CA LEU A 77 -2.58 12.10 -0.90
C LEU A 77 -3.46 11.20 -0.03
N LEU A 78 -2.83 10.46 0.88
CA LEU A 78 -3.48 9.38 1.62
C LEU A 78 -3.85 9.77 3.05
N GLY A 79 -3.45 10.96 3.50
CA GLY A 79 -3.66 11.43 4.87
C GLY A 79 -2.62 10.87 5.84
N PRO A 80 -2.40 11.50 7.01
CA PRO A 80 -1.33 11.11 7.92
C PRO A 80 -1.67 9.90 8.80
N HIS A 81 -2.96 9.59 8.96
CA HIS A 81 -3.44 8.60 9.90
C HIS A 81 -3.40 7.18 9.32
N ARG A 82 -2.91 6.23 10.11
CA ARG A 82 -2.88 4.79 9.79
C ARG A 82 -3.97 3.97 10.51
N HIS A 83 -4.86 4.63 11.25
CA HIS A 83 -5.93 3.96 11.97
C HIS A 83 -6.89 3.26 11.00
N PRO A 84 -7.50 2.11 11.37
CA PRO A 84 -8.58 1.52 10.59
C PRO A 84 -9.68 2.56 10.31
N GLU A 85 -10.30 2.51 9.14
CA GLU A 85 -11.54 3.26 8.93
C GLU A 85 -12.66 2.56 9.70
N THR A 86 -13.28 3.28 10.65
CA THR A 86 -14.48 2.81 11.34
C THR A 86 -15.74 3.45 10.75
N PRO A 87 -16.89 2.75 10.77
CA PRO A 87 -18.14 3.36 10.33
C PRO A 87 -18.46 4.63 11.14
N GLY A 88 -18.45 5.79 10.47
CA GLY A 88 -18.71 7.09 11.08
C GLY A 88 -17.52 8.05 11.13
N ASP A 89 -16.28 7.56 10.89
CA ASP A 89 -15.12 8.43 10.77
C ASP A 89 -15.17 9.24 9.45
N PRO A 90 -14.88 10.56 9.48
CA PRO A 90 -14.78 11.33 8.26
C PRO A 90 -13.57 10.84 7.46
N PRO A 91 -13.76 10.44 6.18
CA PRO A 91 -12.64 9.96 5.38
C PRO A 91 -11.72 11.14 5.04
N TYR A 92 -10.44 10.85 4.80
CA TYR A 92 -9.52 11.88 4.33
C TYR A 92 -9.97 12.38 2.94
N PRO A 93 -10.34 13.67 2.77
CA PRO A 93 -11.11 14.12 1.61
C PRO A 93 -10.46 13.80 0.26
N LEU A 94 -9.15 14.03 0.16
CA LEU A 94 -8.43 13.81 -1.10
C LEU A 94 -8.34 12.32 -1.44
N ARG A 95 -8.08 11.47 -0.45
CA ARG A 95 -8.06 10.01 -0.63
C ARG A 95 -9.43 9.49 -1.03
N ALA A 96 -10.49 9.92 -0.35
CA ALA A 96 -11.85 9.51 -0.65
C ALA A 96 -12.23 9.88 -2.08
N GLN A 97 -11.94 11.12 -2.49
CA GLN A 97 -12.25 11.58 -3.84
C GLN A 97 -11.44 10.85 -4.92
N LEU A 98 -10.15 10.58 -4.69
CA LEU A 98 -9.34 9.83 -5.65
C LEU A 98 -9.84 8.40 -5.82
N ILE A 99 -10.28 7.75 -4.73
CA ILE A 99 -10.87 6.40 -4.78
C ILE A 99 -12.22 6.41 -5.50
N ASP A 100 -13.09 7.38 -5.20
CA ASP A 100 -14.41 7.53 -5.85
C ASP A 100 -14.27 7.67 -7.37
N ARG A 101 -13.23 8.37 -7.83
CA ARG A 101 -12.93 8.52 -9.26
C ARG A 101 -12.53 7.23 -9.97
N CYS A 102 -12.17 6.16 -9.26
CA CYS A 102 -11.89 4.88 -9.90
C CYS A 102 -13.14 4.20 -10.47
N ASP A 103 -14.33 4.58 -9.99
CA ASP A 103 -15.63 4.08 -10.46
C ASP A 103 -16.48 5.23 -11.04
N HIS A 104 -15.83 6.14 -11.77
CA HIS A 104 -16.49 7.28 -12.38
C HIS A 104 -17.22 6.87 -13.68
N LEU A 105 -18.31 7.58 -14.01
CA LEU A 105 -19.10 7.35 -15.24
C LEU A 105 -18.32 7.58 -16.55
N SER A 106 -17.21 8.32 -16.48
CA SER A 106 -16.28 8.56 -17.59
C SER A 106 -15.11 7.61 -17.47
N ASP A 107 -15.01 6.67 -18.41
CA ASP A 107 -13.94 5.67 -18.46
C ASP A 107 -12.55 6.31 -18.47
N GLU A 108 -12.41 7.51 -19.06
CA GLU A 108 -11.14 8.24 -19.08
C GLU A 108 -10.70 8.65 -17.67
N ILE A 109 -11.63 9.14 -16.85
CA ILE A 109 -11.35 9.52 -15.46
C ILE A 109 -11.02 8.28 -14.62
N SER A 110 -11.80 7.21 -14.78
CA SER A 110 -11.59 5.94 -14.08
C SER A 110 -10.21 5.36 -14.40
N LEU A 111 -9.87 5.28 -15.69
CA LEU A 111 -8.57 4.78 -16.14
C LEU A 111 -7.41 5.67 -15.69
N ALA A 112 -7.54 7.00 -15.77
CA ALA A 112 -6.52 7.93 -15.31
C ALA A 112 -6.26 7.78 -13.79
N SER A 113 -7.33 7.62 -13.01
CA SER A 113 -7.25 7.43 -11.55
C SER A 113 -6.64 6.08 -11.18
N LEU A 114 -7.01 5.00 -11.88
CA LEU A 114 -6.39 3.69 -11.69
C LEU A 114 -4.88 3.69 -12.00
N ARG A 115 -4.46 4.38 -13.07
CA ARG A 115 -3.03 4.55 -13.40
C ARG A 115 -2.26 5.32 -12.33
N LEU A 116 -2.89 6.32 -11.72
CA LEU A 116 -2.30 7.04 -10.58
C LEU A 116 -2.03 6.09 -9.41
N PHE A 117 -3.01 5.26 -9.03
CA PHE A 117 -2.83 4.29 -7.95
C PHE A 117 -1.81 3.21 -8.28
N GLU A 118 -1.75 2.78 -9.54
CA GLU A 118 -0.72 1.86 -10.03
C GLU A 118 0.69 2.45 -9.82
N GLU A 119 0.90 3.73 -10.18
CA GLU A 119 2.17 4.43 -9.94
C GLU A 119 2.48 4.60 -8.44
N LEU A 120 1.47 4.84 -7.59
CA LEU A 120 1.65 4.90 -6.14
C LEU A 120 2.09 3.55 -5.57
N LEU A 121 1.44 2.46 -5.97
CA LEU A 121 1.73 1.10 -5.49
C LEU A 121 3.12 0.62 -5.92
N ARG A 122 3.68 1.14 -7.02
CA ARG A 122 5.06 0.91 -7.43
C ARG A 122 6.09 1.55 -6.51
N LYS A 123 5.70 2.51 -5.65
CA LYS A 123 6.65 3.20 -4.76
C LYS A 123 6.99 2.35 -3.54
N PRO A 124 8.29 2.28 -3.17
CA PRO A 124 8.72 1.54 -1.98
C PRO A 124 8.43 2.34 -0.69
N HIS A 125 7.14 2.63 -0.44
CA HIS A 125 6.70 3.41 0.70
C HIS A 125 5.54 2.72 1.41
N GLU A 126 5.83 2.13 2.58
CA GLU A 126 4.91 1.31 3.39
C GLU A 126 3.54 1.96 3.61
N HIS A 127 3.49 3.29 3.81
CA HIS A 127 2.25 4.02 4.05
C HIS A 127 1.25 3.91 2.89
N VAL A 128 1.72 3.66 1.66
CA VAL A 128 0.87 3.46 0.48
C VAL A 128 0.09 2.16 0.61
N ALA A 129 0.80 1.04 0.74
CA ALA A 129 0.18 -0.28 0.91
C ALA A 129 -0.74 -0.31 2.15
N HIS A 130 -0.30 0.33 3.24
CA HIS A 130 -1.12 0.43 4.45
C HIS A 130 -2.44 1.14 4.21
N ASN A 131 -2.43 2.32 3.59
CA ASN A 131 -3.63 3.14 3.43
C ASN A 131 -4.53 2.72 2.27
N LEU A 132 -4.00 2.06 1.24
CA LEU A 132 -4.80 1.60 0.12
C LEU A 132 -5.35 0.19 0.35
N VAL A 133 -4.60 -0.67 1.05
CA VAL A 133 -4.96 -2.08 1.24
C VAL A 133 -5.29 -2.35 2.71
N LEU A 134 -4.30 -2.28 3.60
CA LEU A 134 -4.43 -2.80 4.97
C LEU A 134 -5.48 -2.05 5.82
N ARG A 135 -5.73 -0.77 5.54
CA ARG A 135 -6.74 0.03 6.25
C ARG A 135 -8.17 -0.41 5.92
N ASN A 136 -8.39 -0.92 4.72
CA ASN A 136 -9.72 -1.25 4.17
C ASN A 136 -10.10 -2.72 4.32
N LEU A 137 -9.19 -3.57 4.82
CA LEU A 137 -9.50 -4.96 5.10
C LEU A 137 -10.39 -5.04 6.36
N GLU A 138 -11.65 -5.44 6.16
CA GLU A 138 -12.61 -5.69 7.23
C GLU A 138 -12.08 -6.75 8.20
N GLY A 139 -12.10 -6.44 9.50
CA GLY A 139 -11.73 -7.40 10.54
C GLY A 139 -10.28 -7.84 10.46
N ARG A 140 -9.42 -7.21 11.25
CA ARG A 140 -8.02 -7.63 11.49
C ARG A 140 -7.92 -8.99 12.22
N ALA A 141 -8.73 -9.99 11.87
CA ALA A 141 -8.62 -11.35 12.39
C ALA A 141 -7.25 -11.97 12.07
N TYR A 142 -6.54 -11.47 11.07
CA TYR A 142 -5.15 -11.83 10.76
C TYR A 142 -4.11 -11.20 11.71
N LEU A 143 -4.45 -10.13 12.45
CA LEU A 143 -3.63 -9.58 13.55
C LEU A 143 -4.12 -10.02 14.93
N GLN A 144 -5.35 -10.51 15.04
CA GLN A 144 -5.77 -11.34 16.16
C GLN A 144 -5.08 -12.70 16.04
N ARG A 145 -3.78 -12.74 16.32
CA ARG A 145 -3.26 -13.93 16.99
C ARG A 145 -4.08 -14.00 18.27
N GLY A 146 -5.01 -14.95 18.33
CA GLY A 146 -5.99 -15.04 19.39
C GLY A 146 -5.30 -14.86 20.75
N PRO A 147 -5.93 -14.19 21.73
CA PRO A 147 -5.44 -14.24 23.09
C PRO A 147 -5.37 -15.72 23.40
N HIS A 148 -4.15 -16.25 23.60
CA HIS A 148 -3.85 -17.63 23.93
C HIS A 148 -5.13 -18.44 24.06
N ALA A 149 -5.57 -19.08 22.95
CA ALA A 149 -6.42 -20.25 23.16
C ALA A 149 -5.60 -21.05 24.19
N PRO A 150 -6.14 -21.31 25.39
CA PRO A 150 -5.53 -22.31 26.22
C PRO A 150 -5.35 -23.48 25.27
N GLU A 151 -4.14 -24.03 25.21
CA GLU A 151 -4.07 -25.43 24.89
C GLU A 151 -5.11 -26.06 25.82
N GLU A 152 -6.29 -26.41 25.30
CA GLU A 152 -7.08 -27.48 25.84
C GLU A 152 -6.20 -28.71 25.63
N ARG A 153 -5.15 -28.77 26.46
CA ARG A 153 -4.48 -29.99 26.84
C ARG A 153 -5.58 -30.73 27.56
N GLY A 154 -6.36 -31.44 26.77
CA GLY A 154 -7.27 -32.44 27.28
C GLY A 154 -6.53 -33.28 28.31
N PRO A 155 -7.22 -33.76 29.35
CA PRO A 155 -6.61 -34.69 30.30
C PRO A 155 -5.92 -35.81 29.49
N PRO A 156 -4.74 -36.27 29.91
CA PRO A 156 -4.00 -37.28 29.14
C PRO A 156 -4.94 -38.46 28.92
N GLU A 157 -5.32 -38.68 27.65
CA GLU A 157 -6.07 -39.86 27.28
C GLU A 157 -5.19 -41.04 27.64
N THR A 158 -5.61 -41.79 28.67
CA THR A 158 -5.08 -43.11 28.97
C THR A 158 -5.21 -43.96 27.71
N ASP A 159 -4.09 -44.29 27.08
CA ASP A 159 -4.00 -45.23 25.96
C ASP A 159 -4.78 -46.51 26.30
N PRO A 160 -5.83 -46.88 25.55
CA PRO A 160 -6.32 -48.23 25.52
C PRO A 160 -5.49 -49.00 24.47
N ASP A 161 -4.59 -49.83 24.97
CA ASP A 161 -4.07 -51.06 24.39
C ASP A 161 -3.85 -51.08 22.86
N GLU A 162 -2.58 -51.03 22.48
CA GLU A 162 -2.05 -51.49 21.18
C GLU A 162 -2.48 -52.95 20.94
N ASP A 163 -3.58 -53.18 20.22
CA ASP A 163 -3.82 -54.47 19.55
C ASP A 163 -4.79 -54.29 18.37
N GLY A 164 -4.25 -54.40 17.15
CA GLY A 164 -5.02 -54.88 16.00
C GLY A 164 -5.66 -53.86 15.06
N LEU A 165 -4.98 -52.78 14.68
CA LEU A 165 -5.36 -52.03 13.48
C LEU A 165 -4.47 -52.46 12.30
N ASP A 166 -4.98 -53.40 11.50
CA ASP A 166 -4.50 -53.66 10.14
C ASP A 166 -4.57 -52.35 9.35
N LEU A 167 -3.42 -51.70 9.19
CA LEU A 167 -3.29 -50.54 8.30
C LEU A 167 -3.27 -51.09 6.87
N GLU A 168 -4.39 -50.97 6.15
CA GLU A 168 -4.41 -51.15 4.70
C GLU A 168 -3.46 -50.14 4.08
N GLU A 169 -2.34 -50.61 3.52
CA GLU A 169 -1.36 -49.78 2.82
C GLU A 169 -2.01 -49.13 1.59
N ASP A 170 -2.07 -47.80 1.58
CA ASP A 170 -2.60 -47.00 0.48
C ASP A 170 -1.71 -47.23 -0.78
N PRO A 171 -2.28 -47.77 -1.88
CA PRO A 171 -1.54 -48.09 -3.10
C PRO A 171 -1.02 -46.86 -3.85
N TYR A 172 -1.32 -45.65 -3.39
CA TYR A 172 -0.89 -44.40 -4.05
C TYR A 172 0.44 -43.83 -3.54
N PHE A 173 1.03 -44.40 -2.48
CA PHE A 173 2.32 -43.97 -1.91
C PHE A 173 3.48 -44.95 -2.13
N THR A 174 3.35 -45.88 -3.08
CA THR A 174 4.48 -46.69 -3.54
C THR A 174 5.16 -46.05 -4.75
N ASP A 175 5.94 -44.99 -4.50
CA ASP A 175 7.07 -44.66 -5.36
C ASP A 175 8.22 -44.19 -4.47
N GLY A 176 9.17 -45.11 -4.30
CA GLY A 176 10.30 -44.99 -3.38
C GLY A 176 11.19 -43.79 -3.67
N PHE A 177 11.59 -43.10 -2.60
CA PHE A 177 12.74 -42.20 -2.63
C PHE A 177 14.00 -43.03 -2.90
N PRO A 178 14.80 -42.74 -3.94
CA PRO A 178 16.06 -43.43 -4.13
C PRO A 178 17.06 -43.01 -3.04
N ASP A 179 17.61 -44.02 -2.37
CA ASP A 179 18.55 -43.94 -1.27
C ASP A 179 19.76 -43.02 -1.53
N THR A 180 20.09 -42.25 -0.51
CA THR A 180 21.34 -41.51 -0.35
C THR A 180 22.56 -42.44 -0.45
N GLY A 181 23.38 -42.25 -1.47
CA GLY A 181 24.73 -42.81 -1.56
C GLY A 181 25.80 -41.73 -1.51
N PHE A 182 26.14 -41.22 -0.32
CA PHE A 182 27.44 -40.57 -0.10
C PHE A 182 28.42 -41.62 0.41
N GLY A 183 29.13 -42.24 -0.53
CA GLY A 183 30.31 -43.05 -0.26
C GLY A 183 31.55 -42.18 -0.07
N ALA A 184 32.38 -42.61 0.88
CA ALA A 184 33.64 -42.03 1.36
C ALA A 184 34.62 -41.50 0.30
#